data_AF-A0A956GX91-F1
#
_entry.id   AF-A0A956GX91-F1
#
_cell.length_a   1.000
_cell.length_b   1.000
_cell.length_c   1.000
_cell.angle_alpha   90.00
_cell.angle_beta   90.00
_cell.angle_gamma   90.00
#
_symmetry.space_group_name_H-M   'P 1'
#
loop_
_entity.id
_entity.type
_entity.pdbx_description
1 polymer ?
#
loop_
_entity_poly.entity_id
_entity_poly.type
_entity_poly.pdbx_seq_one_letter_code
_entity_poly.pdbx_strand_id
1 'polypeptide(L)'
;MSAADEFLEDLIALEVDVDLLRRDPQGRSWLPASMRARIDADPDCARELAEFVTMELELHGVHVPQQPADVFFTRAVMQHLPKVETVDDRRRTWILASFYSLAIGVAYLLLGPLLSSGELAGWIEPARDWVDAHAVEAGGLWMTAAMLAVACVLVLLPTDRAKAL
;
A
#
# COMPACT_ATOMS: atom_id res chain seq x y z
N MET A 1 14.95 -31.99 22.91
CA MET A 1 14.44 -30.63 23.07
C MET A 1 14.22 -30.42 24.54
N SER A 2 14.83 -29.38 25.11
CA SER A 2 14.60 -29.01 26.52
C SER A 2 13.20 -28.39 26.68
N ALA A 3 12.67 -28.36 27.90
CA ALA A 3 11.37 -27.73 28.17
C ALA A 3 11.38 -26.21 27.90
N ALA A 4 12.57 -25.59 28.05
CA ALA A 4 12.83 -24.20 27.70
C ALA A 4 12.88 -23.97 26.18
N ASP A 5 13.45 -24.92 25.41
CA ASP A 5 13.48 -24.85 23.94
C ASP A 5 12.06 -24.88 23.37
N GLU A 6 11.22 -25.79 23.87
CA GLU A 6 9.81 -25.88 23.47
C GLU A 6 9.02 -24.64 23.90
N PHE A 7 9.37 -24.03 25.04
CA PHE A 7 8.74 -22.79 25.51
C PHE A 7 9.09 -21.63 24.58
N LEU A 8 10.36 -21.53 24.16
CA LEU A 8 10.83 -20.51 23.24
C LEU A 8 10.18 -20.66 21.85
N GLU A 9 10.05 -21.88 21.33
CA GLU A 9 9.33 -22.13 20.06
C GLU A 9 7.88 -21.65 20.12
N ASP A 10 7.17 -22.01 21.19
CA ASP A 10 5.80 -21.53 21.43
C ASP A 10 5.74 -20.00 21.53
N LEU A 11 6.77 -19.38 22.10
CA LEU A 11 6.82 -17.94 22.34
C LEU A 11 7.09 -17.16 21.04
N ILE A 12 7.94 -17.70 20.16
CA ILE A 12 8.18 -17.16 18.81
C ILE A 12 6.94 -17.31 17.93
N ALA A 13 6.13 -18.35 18.14
CA ALA A 13 4.88 -18.53 17.42
C ALA A 13 3.78 -17.51 17.81
N LEU A 14 3.95 -16.77 18.90
CA LEU A 14 3.02 -15.73 19.32
C LEU A 14 3.28 -14.43 18.55
N GLU A 15 2.27 -13.95 17.84
CA GLU A 15 2.27 -12.57 17.32
C GLU A 15 1.88 -11.61 18.45
N VAL A 16 2.87 -10.90 19.00
CA VAL A 16 2.67 -9.93 20.08
C VAL A 16 3.04 -8.52 19.62
N ASP A 17 2.18 -7.56 19.92
CA ASP A 17 2.44 -6.15 19.65
C ASP A 17 3.59 -5.63 20.55
N VAL A 18 4.58 -4.98 19.95
CA VAL A 18 5.73 -4.36 20.62
C VAL A 18 5.29 -3.35 21.69
N ASP A 19 4.20 -2.62 21.46
CA ASP A 19 3.67 -1.67 22.45
C ASP A 19 3.06 -2.37 23.66
N LEU A 20 2.61 -3.62 23.51
CA LEU A 20 2.21 -4.47 24.64
C LEU A 20 3.44 -5.00 25.38
N LEU A 21 4.48 -5.47 24.68
CA LEU A 21 5.74 -5.90 25.28
C LEU A 21 6.39 -4.80 26.12
N ARG A 22 6.37 -3.54 25.64
CA ARG A 22 6.90 -2.38 26.37
C ARG A 22 6.13 -2.07 27.65
N ARG A 23 4.80 -2.23 27.62
CA ARG A 23 3.93 -1.91 28.77
C ARG A 23 3.88 -3.03 29.80
N ASP A 24 3.95 -4.28 29.36
CA ASP A 24 3.86 -5.48 30.20
C ASP A 24 4.92 -6.51 29.78
N PRO A 25 6.20 -6.28 30.14
CA PRO A 25 7.30 -7.18 29.78
C PRO A 25 7.23 -8.53 30.50
N GLN A 26 6.36 -8.66 31.52
CA GLN A 26 6.18 -9.92 32.26
C GLN A 26 5.11 -10.83 31.64
N GLY A 27 4.44 -10.41 30.57
CA GLY A 27 3.45 -11.26 29.90
C GLY A 27 2.16 -11.47 30.68
N ARG A 28 1.82 -10.63 31.66
CA ARG A 28 0.64 -10.88 32.50
C ARG A 28 -0.67 -10.79 31.72
N SER A 29 -0.72 -9.92 30.72
CA SER A 29 -1.91 -9.57 29.93
C SER A 29 -1.99 -10.27 28.58
N TRP A 30 -0.86 -10.62 27.98
CA TRP A 30 -0.78 -11.17 26.62
C TRP A 30 -0.31 -12.63 26.56
N LEU A 31 0.37 -13.13 27.60
CA LEU A 31 0.90 -14.49 27.61
C LEU A 31 -0.20 -15.49 28.04
N PRO A 32 -0.42 -16.58 27.29
CA PRO A 32 -1.39 -17.61 27.65
C PRO A 32 -1.18 -18.17 29.06
N ALA A 33 -2.26 -18.51 29.75
CA ALA A 33 -2.18 -19.02 31.13
C ALA A 33 -1.34 -20.30 31.26
N SER A 34 -1.37 -21.16 30.24
CA SER A 34 -0.55 -22.38 30.16
C SER A 34 0.95 -22.09 30.15
N MET A 35 1.37 -21.02 29.46
CA MET A 35 2.78 -20.61 29.38
C MET A 35 3.21 -19.88 30.66
N ARG A 36 2.31 -19.12 31.29
CA ARG A 36 2.58 -18.51 32.62
C ARG A 36 2.84 -19.57 33.69
N ALA A 37 2.06 -20.65 33.68
CA ALA A 37 2.29 -21.77 34.60
C ALA A 37 3.66 -22.45 34.38
N ARG A 38 4.19 -22.46 33.15
CA ARG A 38 5.54 -22.99 32.85
C ARG A 38 6.64 -22.08 33.40
N ILE A 39 6.47 -20.76 33.28
CA ILE A 39 7.38 -19.76 33.88
C ILE A 39 7.43 -19.91 35.41
N ASP A 40 6.27 -20.11 36.05
CA ASP A 40 6.19 -20.31 37.49
C ASP A 40 6.84 -21.63 37.95
N ALA A 41 6.82 -22.65 37.09
CA ALA A 41 7.35 -23.98 37.37
C ALA A 41 8.86 -24.12 37.07
N ASP A 42 9.39 -23.34 36.13
CA ASP A 42 10.77 -23.46 35.65
C ASP A 42 11.45 -22.09 35.47
N PRO A 43 12.51 -21.78 36.26
CA PRO A 43 13.23 -20.52 36.15
C PRO A 43 13.95 -20.35 34.80
N ASP A 44 14.25 -21.43 34.06
CA ASP A 44 14.83 -21.29 32.71
C ASP A 44 13.80 -20.73 31.72
N CYS A 45 12.53 -21.11 31.82
CA CYS A 45 11.46 -20.51 31.01
C CYS A 45 11.29 -19.01 31.31
N ALA A 46 11.48 -18.60 32.57
CA ALA A 46 11.45 -17.20 32.96
C ALA A 46 12.60 -16.40 32.33
N ARG A 47 13.78 -17.01 32.22
CA ARG A 47 14.95 -16.42 31.56
C ARG A 47 14.73 -16.27 30.06
N GLU A 48 14.23 -17.31 29.38
CA GLU A 48 13.92 -17.25 27.95
C GLU A 48 12.88 -16.18 27.62
N LEU A 49 11.84 -16.00 28.45
CA LEU A 49 10.89 -14.89 28.28
C LEU A 49 11.60 -13.53 28.35
N ALA A 50 12.48 -13.33 29.33
CA ALA A 50 13.18 -12.06 29.50
C ALA A 50 14.15 -11.76 28.34
N GLU A 51 14.83 -12.79 27.83
CA GLU A 51 15.71 -12.69 26.66
C GLU A 51 14.91 -12.36 25.40
N PHE A 52 13.78 -13.04 25.16
CA PHE A 52 12.90 -12.74 24.04
C PHE A 52 12.38 -11.30 24.08
N VAL A 53 11.84 -10.85 25.22
CA VAL A 53 11.29 -9.49 25.35
C VAL A 53 12.37 -8.43 25.11
N THR A 54 13.57 -8.66 25.64
CA THR A 54 14.73 -7.79 25.37
C THR A 54 15.05 -7.74 23.88
N MET A 55 15.17 -8.89 23.23
CA MET A 55 15.51 -8.99 21.82
C MET A 55 14.45 -8.34 20.92
N GLU A 56 13.17 -8.59 21.17
CA GLU A 56 12.07 -7.98 20.41
C GLU A 56 12.05 -6.45 20.58
N LEU A 57 12.25 -5.95 21.80
CA LEU A 57 12.32 -4.52 22.05
C LEU A 57 13.57 -3.87 21.44
N GLU A 58 14.69 -4.57 21.38
CA GLU A 58 15.90 -4.09 20.68
C GLU A 58 15.68 -4.05 19.17
N LEU A 59 15.13 -5.13 18.59
CA LEU A 59 14.85 -5.25 17.17
C LEU A 59 13.90 -4.13 16.69
N HIS A 60 12.83 -3.90 17.45
CA HIS A 60 11.86 -2.85 17.14
C HIS A 60 12.26 -1.47 17.67
N GLY A 61 13.20 -1.40 18.61
CA GLY A 61 13.78 -0.17 19.15
C GLY A 61 14.75 0.54 18.19
N VAL A 62 15.24 -0.14 17.15
CA VAL A 62 16.02 0.50 16.06
C VAL A 62 15.12 1.35 15.14
N HIS A 63 13.79 1.14 15.16
CA HIS A 63 12.81 1.92 14.40
C HIS A 63 11.83 2.62 15.34
N VAL A 64 12.31 3.55 16.17
CA VAL A 64 11.43 4.46 16.91
C VAL A 64 10.78 5.45 15.92
N PRO A 65 9.46 5.39 15.65
CA PRO A 65 8.75 6.44 14.94
C PRO A 65 8.19 7.41 16.00
N GLN A 66 9.05 8.03 16.80
CA GLN A 66 8.61 8.99 17.84
C GLN A 66 9.43 10.27 17.90
N GLN A 67 10.43 10.44 17.04
CA GLN A 67 10.90 11.78 16.72
C GLN A 67 10.16 12.26 15.47
N PRO A 68 9.33 13.32 15.55
CA PRO A 68 8.93 14.01 14.33
C PRO A 68 10.23 14.35 13.61
N ALA A 69 10.39 13.88 12.38
CA ALA A 69 11.59 14.10 11.58
C ALA A 69 11.97 15.57 11.72
N ASP A 70 13.08 15.84 12.42
CA ASP A 70 13.47 17.21 12.71
C ASP A 70 13.62 17.91 11.36
N VAL A 71 12.80 18.93 11.15
CA VAL A 71 12.75 19.67 9.89
C VAL A 71 14.13 20.28 9.60
N PHE A 72 14.92 20.58 10.63
CA PHE A 72 16.28 21.07 10.51
C PHE A 72 17.27 19.94 10.16
N PHE A 73 17.17 18.77 10.78
CA PHE A 73 17.96 17.60 10.40
C PHE A 73 17.68 17.19 8.94
N THR A 74 16.41 17.10 8.57
CA THR A 74 15.98 16.78 7.20
C THR A 74 16.54 17.78 6.21
N ARG A 75 16.48 19.08 6.52
CA ARG A 75 17.06 20.13 5.69
C ARG A 75 18.58 20.01 5.58
N ALA A 76 19.27 19.73 6.69
CA ALA A 76 20.72 19.57 6.71
C ALA A 76 21.15 18.35 5.89
N VAL A 77 20.47 17.22 6.03
CA VAL A 77 20.73 16.01 5.22
C VAL A 77 20.46 16.27 3.75
N MET A 78 19.33 16.89 3.41
CA MET A 78 18.98 17.25 2.02
C MET A 78 20.00 18.18 1.37
N GLN A 79 20.70 19.02 2.14
CA GLN A 79 21.76 19.89 1.64
C GLN A 79 23.08 19.14 1.36
N HIS A 80 23.31 17.99 1.98
CA HIS A 80 24.53 17.20 1.85
C HIS A 80 24.37 15.97 0.95
N LEU A 81 23.14 15.67 0.51
CA LEU A 81 22.92 14.62 -0.47
C LEU A 81 23.57 15.01 -1.81
N PRO A 82 24.30 14.08 -2.46
CA PRO A 82 24.81 14.32 -3.79
C PRO A 82 23.63 14.62 -4.72
N LYS A 83 23.73 15.70 -5.51
CA LYS A 83 22.76 16.00 -6.55
C LYS A 83 22.81 14.86 -7.56
N VAL A 84 21.91 13.90 -7.42
CA VAL A 84 21.66 12.89 -8.45
C VAL A 84 21.24 13.69 -9.68
N GLU A 85 21.97 13.55 -10.78
CA GLU A 85 21.53 14.10 -12.06
C GLU A 85 20.18 13.48 -12.39
N THR A 86 19.12 14.24 -12.14
CA THR A 86 17.78 13.87 -12.56
C THR A 86 17.81 13.75 -14.07
N VAL A 87 17.35 12.61 -14.59
CA VAL A 87 17.19 12.38 -16.03
C VAL A 87 16.57 13.62 -16.66
N ASP A 88 17.25 14.18 -17.67
CA ASP A 88 16.83 15.37 -18.42
C ASP A 88 15.30 15.36 -18.65
N ASP A 89 14.62 16.42 -18.23
CA ASP A 89 13.15 16.52 -18.23
C ASP A 89 12.58 16.25 -19.63
N ARG A 90 13.34 16.61 -20.67
CA ARG A 90 12.99 16.32 -22.06
C ARG A 90 12.98 14.82 -22.34
N ARG A 91 14.00 14.09 -21.86
CA ARG A 91 14.11 12.64 -22.00
C ARG A 91 13.03 11.91 -21.21
N ARG A 92 12.75 12.38 -19.99
CA ARG A 92 11.65 11.88 -19.16
C ARG A 92 10.30 12.04 -19.87
N THR A 93 10.04 13.21 -20.45
CA THR A 93 8.80 13.50 -21.19
C THR A 93 8.64 12.57 -22.39
N TRP A 94 9.71 12.32 -23.16
CA TRP A 94 9.66 11.41 -24.30
C TRP A 94 9.42 9.95 -23.90
N ILE A 95 10.02 9.50 -22.80
CA ILE A 95 9.79 8.14 -22.29
C ILE A 95 8.33 7.98 -21.86
N LEU A 96 7.80 8.92 -21.10
CA LEU A 96 6.40 8.91 -20.66
C LEU A 96 5.44 8.99 -21.86
N ALA A 97 5.69 9.88 -22.81
CA ALA A 97 4.85 10.01 -24.00
C ALA A 97 4.82 8.72 -24.84
N SER A 98 5.97 8.05 -24.98
CA SER A 98 6.07 6.78 -25.71
C SER A 98 5.35 5.65 -24.99
N PHE A 99 5.43 5.62 -23.66
CA PHE A 99 4.71 4.64 -22.86
C PHE A 99 3.20 4.86 -22.93
N TYR A 100 2.74 6.10 -22.79
CA TYR A 100 1.31 6.42 -22.89
C TYR A 100 0.75 6.15 -24.29
N SER A 101 1.48 6.49 -25.35
CA SER A 101 1.03 6.19 -26.71
C SER A 101 0.92 4.69 -26.97
N LEU A 102 1.88 3.91 -26.46
CA LEU A 102 1.82 2.45 -26.53
C LEU A 102 0.64 1.89 -25.72
N ALA A 103 0.44 2.36 -24.49
CA ALA A 103 -0.66 1.93 -23.63
C ALA A 103 -2.02 2.24 -24.25
N ILE A 104 -2.19 3.44 -24.83
CA ILE A 104 -3.39 3.82 -25.56
C ILE A 104 -3.58 2.93 -26.80
N GLY A 105 -2.52 2.66 -27.56
CA GLY A 105 -2.57 1.78 -28.73
C GLY A 105 -3.00 0.35 -28.37
N VAL A 106 -2.41 -0.23 -27.31
CA VAL A 106 -2.78 -1.55 -26.80
C VAL A 106 -4.22 -1.56 -26.28
N ALA A 107 -4.63 -0.52 -25.54
CA ALA A 107 -6.00 -0.38 -25.09
C ALA A 107 -6.98 -0.35 -26.27
N TYR A 108 -6.71 0.43 -27.32
CA TYR A 108 -7.55 0.46 -28.53
C TYR A 108 -7.57 -0.88 -29.27
N LEU A 109 -6.46 -1.61 -29.30
CA LEU A 109 -6.39 -2.90 -29.98
C LEU A 109 -7.17 -3.99 -29.23
N LEU A 110 -7.21 -3.92 -27.89
CA LEU A 110 -7.95 -4.84 -27.05
C LEU A 110 -9.44 -4.46 -26.91
N LEU A 111 -9.73 -3.17 -26.74
CA LEU A 111 -11.11 -2.68 -26.64
C LEU A 111 -11.80 -2.55 -27.99
N GLY A 112 -11.08 -2.33 -29.08
CA GLY A 112 -11.66 -2.12 -30.42
C GLY A 112 -12.58 -3.26 -30.87
N PRO A 113 -12.14 -4.53 -30.79
CA PRO A 113 -12.99 -5.69 -31.06
C PRO A 113 -14.15 -5.84 -30.07
N LEU A 114 -13.94 -5.45 -28.80
CA LEU A 114 -14.96 -5.50 -27.76
C LEU A 114 -16.05 -4.43 -27.96
N LEU A 115 -15.67 -3.27 -28.49
CA LEU A 115 -16.54 -2.15 -28.83
C LEU A 115 -17.33 -2.40 -30.12
N SER A 116 -16.72 -3.08 -31.11
CA SER A 116 -17.37 -3.38 -32.39
C SER A 116 -18.30 -4.60 -32.34
N SER A 117 -18.12 -5.49 -31.36
CA SER A 117 -18.97 -6.68 -31.16
C SER A 117 -20.27 -6.41 -30.41
N GLY A 118 -20.46 -5.21 -29.84
CA GLY A 118 -21.68 -4.84 -29.12
C GLY A 118 -21.85 -5.54 -27.75
N GLU A 119 -20.94 -6.43 -27.36
CA GLU A 119 -20.98 -7.15 -26.08
C GLU A 119 -20.83 -6.21 -24.87
N LEU A 120 -20.17 -5.07 -25.07
CA LEU A 120 -20.08 -4.01 -24.06
C LEU A 120 -21.43 -3.35 -23.75
N ALA A 121 -22.40 -3.36 -24.67
CA ALA A 121 -23.71 -2.75 -24.42
C ALA A 121 -24.42 -3.40 -23.21
N GLY A 122 -24.33 -4.73 -23.10
CA GLY A 122 -24.91 -5.48 -21.99
C GLY A 122 -24.20 -5.30 -20.64
N TRP A 123 -22.98 -4.75 -20.63
CA TRP A 123 -22.26 -4.35 -19.41
C TRP A 123 -22.50 -2.88 -19.06
N ILE A 124 -22.73 -2.03 -20.06
CA ILE A 124 -22.97 -0.60 -19.91
C ILE A 124 -24.34 -0.35 -19.26
N GLU A 125 -25.37 -1.13 -19.58
CA GLU A 125 -26.71 -1.00 -19.00
C GLU A 125 -26.73 -1.17 -17.47
N PRO A 126 -26.20 -2.27 -16.88
CA PRO A 126 -26.10 -2.42 -15.42
C PRO A 126 -25.21 -1.38 -14.76
N ALA A 127 -24.11 -0.97 -15.42
CA ALA A 127 -23.22 0.06 -14.89
C ALA A 127 -23.91 1.44 -14.88
N ARG A 128 -24.70 1.75 -15.90
CA ARG A 128 -25.49 2.98 -15.99
C ARG A 128 -26.59 3.01 -14.93
N ASP A 129 -27.33 1.92 -14.75
CA ASP A 129 -28.35 1.81 -13.72
C ASP A 129 -27.76 1.92 -12.31
N TRP A 130 -26.57 1.34 -12.08
CA TRP A 130 -25.83 1.47 -10.81
C TRP A 130 -25.36 2.90 -10.56
N VAL A 131 -24.84 3.58 -11.59
CA VAL A 131 -24.44 5.00 -11.50
C VAL A 131 -25.65 5.89 -11.25
N ASP A 132 -26.76 5.69 -11.96
CA ASP A 132 -27.99 6.48 -11.76
C ASP A 132 -28.58 6.25 -10.36
N ALA A 133 -28.47 5.03 -9.81
CA ALA A 133 -28.88 4.71 -8.44
C ALA A 133 -27.97 5.34 -7.36
N HIS A 134 -26.67 5.48 -7.62
CA HIS A 134 -25.69 6.01 -6.64
C HIS A 134 -25.29 7.47 -6.91
N ALA A 135 -25.79 8.09 -7.99
CA ALA A 135 -25.50 9.48 -8.35
C ALA A 135 -26.03 10.49 -7.32
N VAL A 136 -27.05 10.10 -6.55
CA VAL A 136 -27.76 10.98 -5.60
C VAL A 136 -27.14 10.97 -4.20
N GLU A 137 -26.34 9.97 -3.84
CA GLU A 137 -25.68 9.89 -2.53
C GLU A 137 -24.26 10.45 -2.56
N ALA A 138 -24.13 11.78 -2.47
CA ALA A 138 -22.97 12.61 -2.09
C ALA A 138 -21.56 12.37 -2.71
N GLY A 139 -21.32 11.28 -3.44
CA GLY A 139 -20.08 10.92 -4.13
C GLY A 139 -20.24 10.74 -5.65
N GLY A 140 -21.46 10.74 -6.19
CA GLY A 140 -21.67 10.58 -7.64
C GLY A 140 -21.35 11.81 -8.49
N LEU A 141 -21.35 13.00 -7.89
CA LEU A 141 -21.18 14.27 -8.61
C LEU A 141 -19.76 14.44 -9.21
N TRP A 142 -18.73 13.89 -8.55
CA TRP A 142 -17.35 14.00 -9.04
C TRP A 142 -17.04 12.94 -10.10
N MET A 143 -17.61 11.73 -10.02
CA MET A 143 -17.47 10.72 -11.08
C MET A 143 -18.19 11.13 -12.37
N THR A 144 -19.39 11.70 -12.26
CA THR A 144 -20.11 12.24 -13.43
C THR A 144 -19.38 13.42 -14.05
N ALA A 145 -18.85 14.35 -13.25
CA ALA A 145 -18.02 15.45 -13.73
C ALA A 145 -16.73 14.95 -14.43
N ALA A 146 -16.06 13.93 -13.88
CA ALA A 146 -14.86 13.34 -14.48
C ALA A 146 -15.18 12.63 -15.81
N MET A 147 -16.28 11.89 -15.89
CA MET A 147 -16.71 11.25 -17.13
C MET A 147 -17.08 12.28 -18.21
N LEU A 148 -17.78 13.35 -17.83
CA LEU A 148 -18.17 14.42 -18.75
C LEU A 148 -16.94 15.20 -19.25
N ALA A 149 -15.93 15.38 -18.40
CA ALA A 149 -14.64 15.95 -18.81
C ALA A 149 -13.91 15.07 -19.82
N VAL A 150 -13.87 13.75 -19.61
CA VAL A 150 -13.28 12.79 -20.57
C VAL A 150 -14.03 12.79 -21.90
N ALA A 151 -15.38 12.80 -21.87
CA ALA A 151 -16.19 12.89 -23.07
C ALA A 151 -15.96 14.20 -23.84
N CYS A 152 -15.88 15.34 -23.15
CA CYS A 152 -15.56 16.62 -23.76
C CYS A 152 -14.17 16.63 -24.41
N VAL A 153 -13.16 16.02 -23.76
CA VAL A 153 -11.81 15.90 -24.34
C VAL A 153 -11.82 15.02 -25.60
N LEU A 154 -12.59 13.93 -25.60
CA LEU A 154 -12.72 13.05 -26.77
C LEU A 154 -13.46 13.71 -27.95
N VAL A 155 -14.44 14.59 -27.68
CA VAL A 155 -15.16 15.36 -28.71
C VAL A 155 -14.32 16.54 -29.24
N LEU A 156 -13.47 17.13 -28.40
CA LEU A 156 -12.58 18.23 -28.78
C LEU A 156 -11.28 17.78 -29.47
N LEU A 157 -11.00 16.47 -29.51
CA LEU A 157 -9.94 15.93 -30.35
C LEU A 157 -10.36 16.10 -31.83
N PRO A 158 -9.59 16.86 -32.64
CA PRO A 158 -9.96 17.11 -34.02
C PRO A 158 -9.91 15.81 -34.82
N THR A 159 -11.08 15.36 -35.28
CA THR A 159 -11.24 14.27 -36.25
C THR A 159 -10.93 14.75 -37.68
N ASP A 160 -9.88 15.56 -37.87
CA ASP A 160 -9.43 16.01 -39.18
C ASP A 160 -8.35 15.06 -39.74
N ARG A 161 -8.75 13.81 -40.01
CA ARG A 161 -8.01 12.88 -40.91
C ARG A 161 -8.94 11.91 -41.63
N ALA A 162 -10.03 12.41 -42.21
CA ALA A 162 -10.89 11.59 -43.07
C ALA A 162 -11.44 12.36 -44.29
N LYS A 163 -10.62 13.18 -44.96
CA LYS A 163 -10.84 13.61 -46.36
C LYS A 163 -9.51 13.86 -47.07
N ALA A 164 -8.78 12.79 -47.37
CA ALA A 164 -7.69 12.80 -48.34
C ALA A 164 -7.49 11.39 -48.89
N LEU A 165 -8.44 10.93 -49.69
CA LEU A 165 -8.30 9.91 -50.73
C LEU A 165 -9.42 10.16 -51.76
#